data_AF-A0A9P3GI67-F1
#
_entry.id   AF-A0A9P3GI67-F1
#
_cell.length_a   1.000
_cell.length_b   1.000
_cell.length_c   1.000
_cell.angle_alpha   90.00
_cell.angle_beta   90.00
_cell.angle_gamma   90.00
#
_symmetry.space_group_name_H-M   'P 1'
#
loop_
_entity.id
_entity.type
_entity.pdbx_description
1 polymer ?
#
loop_
_entity_poly.entity_id
_entity_poly.type
_entity_poly.pdbx_seq_one_letter_code
_entity_poly.pdbx_strand_id
1 'polypeptide(L)'
;MAATELTVGRSGPSLIESDVKMYMKQIGSSDVRVNPVETLYASFPFFLTINATYGGWLLKPILDYASSSECWSQPYAPADIGSTYPNATGNTAIPEQGVEQTGNMIIMTTAHARATGDGSLISQYYPLLKQWAEYLVDTTWPLQAQRVTYEAGENSTNLAIKGIIAIGAMSQISEANGQQGDADRYLSIAQSYSASWTSEAITSGGNIMLTFGEPDSWGLQYNLFADKWVGTNIVDDSVYASEALLVSTLLSQSSSNGMGGVSIMKGETYQDTAWSLFTAMTMTNPTLQNELIDSVWDVFSTNVTPTIFSAVSPAFSDQRNGTAGSAKVGAMFAPLALSISNTTIMVPTSSPSPSPSVLSGSPVRPNAKLIIGITVGTIAGIFLCLFAVLYYRRRSWRRNRAHLGSQFRAVPYSYACEPGEVAGAIMEQQPEKSRDNSTLQTRMPSGGMVNAFTRALGSGSNSSASRSTGEQDHSDVNNLRQEVDDLRQVVRRILEAPPTYHSAGL
;
A
#
# COMPACT_ATOMS: atom_id res chain seq x y z
N MET A 1 -6.77 -3.20 16.09
CA MET A 1 -6.81 -1.76 16.34
C MET A 1 -5.57 -1.14 15.72
N ALA A 2 -5.66 0.08 15.22
CA ALA A 2 -4.48 0.86 14.85
C ALA A 2 -4.57 2.20 15.55
N ALA A 3 -3.43 2.78 15.91
CA ALA A 3 -3.37 4.12 16.48
C ALA A 3 -2.50 4.98 15.56
N THR A 4 -2.94 6.21 15.28
CA THR A 4 -2.15 7.19 14.55
C THR A 4 -1.72 8.31 15.47
N GLU A 5 -0.43 8.65 15.47
CA GLU A 5 0.10 9.84 16.15
C GLU A 5 0.59 10.86 15.11
N LEU A 6 0.27 12.13 15.34
CA LEU A 6 0.77 13.26 14.56
C LEU A 6 1.94 13.90 15.31
N THR A 7 3.06 14.07 14.62
CA THR A 7 4.20 14.82 15.13
C THR A 7 4.47 16.03 14.26
N VAL A 8 5.01 17.09 14.86
CA VAL A 8 5.44 18.30 14.17
C VAL A 8 6.84 18.65 14.65
N GLY A 9 7.76 18.85 13.71
CA GLY A 9 9.13 19.29 14.02
C GLY A 9 9.14 20.62 14.77
N ARG A 10 10.18 20.84 15.60
CA ARG A 10 10.37 22.11 16.33
C ARG A 10 11.78 22.65 16.14
N SER A 11 11.89 23.97 16.03
CA SER A 11 13.15 24.71 16.15
C SER A 11 13.03 25.70 17.30
N GLY A 12 13.51 25.30 18.48
CA GLY A 12 13.25 26.02 19.72
C GLY A 12 11.74 26.08 20.03
N PRO A 13 11.15 27.26 20.29
CA PRO A 13 9.72 27.36 20.55
C PRO A 13 8.85 27.18 19.29
N SER A 14 9.40 27.43 18.10
CA SER A 14 8.66 27.46 16.83
C SER A 14 8.40 26.08 16.26
N LEU A 15 7.21 25.89 15.68
CA LEU A 15 6.85 24.69 14.93
C LEU A 15 7.37 24.77 13.49
N ILE A 16 7.75 23.63 12.92
CA ILE A 16 8.18 23.48 11.53
C ILE A 16 7.04 22.78 10.79
N GLU A 17 6.15 23.56 10.17
CA GLU A 17 4.94 23.04 9.50
C GLU A 17 5.27 22.12 8.31
N SER A 18 6.46 22.26 7.71
CA SER A 18 6.95 21.35 6.66
C SER A 18 7.43 19.99 7.19
N ASP A 19 7.50 19.81 8.50
CA ASP A 19 7.97 18.59 9.17
C ASP A 19 6.85 17.92 9.98
N VAL A 20 5.62 17.96 9.45
CA VAL A 20 4.50 17.18 9.99
C VAL A 20 4.58 15.75 9.48
N LYS A 21 4.45 14.79 10.38
CA LYS A 21 4.48 13.35 10.10
C LYS A 21 3.34 12.65 10.83
N MET A 22 2.84 11.56 10.24
CA MET A 22 1.84 10.69 10.88
C MET A 22 2.41 9.28 11.01
N TYR A 23 2.46 8.77 12.24
CA TYR A 23 2.92 7.44 12.56
C TYR A 23 1.73 6.52 12.84
N MET A 24 1.57 5.45 12.08
CA MET A 24 0.54 4.44 12.29
C MET A 24 1.13 3.24 13.00
N LYS A 25 0.69 2.96 14.23
CA LYS A 25 1.04 1.75 14.96
C LYS A 25 -0.02 0.68 14.72
N GLN A 26 0.39 -0.45 14.17
CA GLN A 26 -0.44 -1.65 14.08
C GLN A 26 -0.48 -2.33 15.45
N ILE A 27 -1.66 -2.38 16.07
CA ILE A 27 -1.90 -3.00 17.38
C ILE A 27 -3.08 -4.00 17.33
N GLY A 28 -3.54 -4.36 16.13
CA GLY A 28 -4.68 -5.24 15.89
C GLY A 28 -4.34 -6.69 15.66
N SER A 29 -3.06 -6.98 15.65
CA SER A 29 -2.46 -8.29 15.41
C SER A 29 -1.32 -8.49 16.41
N SER A 30 -0.87 -9.73 16.55
CA SER A 30 0.40 -10.05 17.22
C SER A 30 1.61 -9.44 16.49
N ASP A 31 1.44 -9.09 15.22
CA ASP A 31 2.38 -8.32 14.43
C ASP A 31 2.26 -6.82 14.77
N VAL A 32 3.19 -6.33 15.58
CA VAL A 32 3.28 -4.94 16.04
C VAL A 32 4.37 -4.24 15.24
N ARG A 33 3.94 -3.36 14.32
CA ARG A 33 4.81 -2.57 13.43
C ARG A 33 4.38 -1.12 13.38
N VAL A 34 5.32 -0.23 13.04
CA VAL A 34 5.11 1.20 12.83
C VAL A 34 5.17 1.49 11.33
N ASN A 35 4.11 2.13 10.82
CA ASN A 35 3.84 2.39 9.40
C ASN A 35 4.00 1.15 8.49
N PRO A 36 3.36 0.01 8.82
CA PRO A 36 3.34 -1.14 7.91
C PRO A 36 2.72 -0.75 6.57
N VAL A 37 3.50 -0.81 5.50
CA VAL A 37 3.17 -0.23 4.19
C VAL A 37 1.92 -0.85 3.59
N GLU A 38 1.73 -2.17 3.71
CA GLU A 38 0.52 -2.83 3.21
C GLU A 38 -0.74 -2.46 4.01
N THR A 39 -0.59 -2.10 5.29
CA THR A 39 -1.69 -1.60 6.11
C THR A 39 -2.00 -0.13 5.79
N LEU A 40 -0.97 0.68 5.54
CA LEU A 40 -1.14 2.04 5.01
C LEU A 40 -1.89 1.99 3.68
N TYR A 41 -1.47 1.13 2.74
CA TYR A 41 -2.11 0.97 1.44
C TYR A 41 -3.60 0.65 1.55
N ALA A 42 -3.96 -0.35 2.36
CA ALA A 42 -5.35 -0.72 2.58
C ALA A 42 -6.19 0.40 3.24
N SER A 43 -5.58 1.20 4.12
CA SER A 43 -6.28 2.28 4.84
C SER A 43 -6.23 3.64 4.14
N PHE A 44 -5.38 3.80 3.13
CA PHE A 44 -5.15 5.06 2.43
C PHE A 44 -6.42 5.69 1.83
N PRO A 45 -7.38 4.92 1.25
CA PRO A 45 -8.65 5.47 0.78
C PRO A 45 -9.40 6.27 1.84
N PHE A 46 -9.39 5.82 3.10
CA PHE A 46 -9.99 6.56 4.21
C PHE A 46 -9.29 7.90 4.44
N PHE A 47 -7.96 7.89 4.55
CA PHE A 47 -7.18 9.12 4.79
C PHE A 47 -7.36 10.12 3.65
N LEU A 48 -7.32 9.68 2.40
CA LEU A 48 -7.54 10.57 1.26
C LEU A 48 -8.94 11.17 1.23
N THR A 49 -9.96 10.39 1.62
CA THR A 49 -11.35 10.85 1.62
C THR A 49 -11.63 11.87 2.73
N ILE A 50 -11.09 11.66 3.94
CA ILE A 50 -11.33 12.59 5.05
C ILE A 50 -10.52 13.88 4.89
N ASN A 51 -9.25 13.76 4.51
CA ASN A 51 -8.34 14.86 4.27
C ASN A 51 -7.06 14.34 3.58
N ALA A 52 -6.94 14.59 2.28
CA ALA A 52 -5.84 14.10 1.47
C ALA A 52 -4.44 14.53 1.96
N THR A 53 -4.30 15.63 2.71
CA THR A 53 -3.02 16.01 3.33
C THR A 53 -2.46 14.94 4.28
N TYR A 54 -3.33 14.16 4.94
CA TYR A 54 -2.90 13.08 5.83
C TYR A 54 -2.13 11.97 5.10
N GLY A 55 -2.44 11.74 3.81
CA GLY A 55 -1.72 10.78 2.99
C GLY A 55 -0.22 11.13 2.91
N GLY A 56 0.09 12.41 2.71
CA GLY A 56 1.48 12.88 2.66
C GLY A 56 2.20 12.70 4.00
N TRP A 57 1.51 12.98 5.10
CA TRP A 57 2.07 12.79 6.44
C TRP A 57 2.31 11.32 6.79
N LEU A 58 1.48 10.39 6.31
CA LEU A 58 1.67 8.94 6.50
C LEU A 58 2.83 8.38 5.69
N LEU A 59 3.04 8.90 4.47
CA LEU A 59 4.13 8.48 3.59
C LEU A 59 5.49 9.00 4.07
N LYS A 60 5.51 10.21 4.65
CA LYS A 60 6.74 10.92 4.99
C LYS A 60 7.71 10.15 5.91
N PRO A 61 7.29 9.48 7.00
CA PRO A 61 8.19 8.67 7.83
C PRO A 61 8.96 7.60 7.06
N ILE A 62 8.28 6.89 6.15
CA ILE A 62 8.88 5.82 5.35
C ILE A 62 9.84 6.41 4.31
N LEU A 63 9.43 7.50 3.64
CA LEU A 63 10.27 8.20 2.67
C LEU A 63 11.53 8.79 3.31
N ASP A 64 11.41 9.39 4.50
CA ASP A 64 12.55 9.90 5.27
C ASP A 64 13.50 8.77 5.66
N TYR A 65 12.97 7.69 6.25
CA TYR A 65 13.77 6.50 6.62
C TYR A 65 14.51 5.91 5.42
N ALA A 66 13.81 5.71 4.29
CA ALA A 66 14.37 5.10 3.10
C ALA A 66 15.32 6.01 2.29
N SER A 67 15.24 7.33 2.48
CA SER A 67 16.14 8.29 1.82
C SER A 67 17.55 8.30 2.39
N SER A 68 17.74 7.75 3.59
CA SER A 68 19.06 7.62 4.23
C SER A 68 19.69 6.28 3.89
N SER A 69 20.83 6.30 3.18
CA SER A 69 21.58 5.08 2.88
C SER A 69 22.18 4.38 4.10
N GLU A 70 22.25 5.08 5.24
CA GLU A 70 22.68 4.51 6.53
C GLU A 70 21.56 3.69 7.17
N CYS A 71 20.31 4.13 7.00
CA CYS A 71 19.13 3.48 7.54
C CYS A 71 18.61 2.37 6.64
N TRP A 72 18.58 2.62 5.33
CA TRP A 72 18.03 1.71 4.33
C TRP A 72 18.87 1.73 3.06
N SER A 73 19.45 0.58 2.72
CA SER A 73 20.33 0.43 1.55
C SER A 73 19.74 -0.44 0.44
N GLN A 74 18.50 -0.90 0.60
CA GLN A 74 17.85 -1.80 -0.34
C GLN A 74 17.28 -1.04 -1.55
N PRO A 75 17.22 -1.68 -2.74
CA PRO A 75 16.70 -1.04 -3.95
C PRO A 75 15.15 -0.95 -4.00
N TYR A 76 14.46 -1.47 -2.98
CA TYR A 76 13.00 -1.52 -2.85
C TYR A 76 12.54 -0.83 -1.56
N ALA A 77 11.25 -0.55 -1.43
CA ALA A 77 10.70 0.11 -0.25
C ALA A 77 10.72 -0.79 1.00
N PRO A 78 11.00 -0.24 2.20
CA PRO A 78 10.87 -1.00 3.45
C PRO A 78 9.41 -1.35 3.73
N ALA A 79 9.16 -2.50 4.37
CA ALA A 79 7.80 -2.94 4.72
C ALA A 79 7.17 -2.14 5.88
N ASP A 80 7.98 -1.47 6.69
CA ASP A 80 7.62 -0.70 7.87
C ASP A 80 8.88 0.08 8.33
N ILE A 81 8.78 0.82 9.44
CA ILE A 81 9.94 1.54 10.04
C ILE A 81 10.29 1.02 11.44
N GLY A 82 9.93 -0.23 11.75
CA GLY A 82 10.28 -0.94 12.97
C GLY A 82 9.10 -1.40 13.80
N SER A 83 9.39 -2.18 14.85
CA SER A 83 8.40 -2.78 15.75
C SER A 83 8.21 -2.02 17.07
N THR A 84 9.09 -1.06 17.36
CA THR A 84 9.08 -0.28 18.60
C THR A 84 8.47 1.11 18.43
N TYR A 85 7.78 1.57 19.46
CA TYR A 85 7.14 2.88 19.52
C TYR A 85 7.32 3.47 20.93
N PRO A 86 7.62 4.77 21.10
CA PRO A 86 7.66 5.84 20.08
C PRO A 86 8.95 5.87 19.23
N ASN A 87 9.96 5.08 19.58
CA ASN A 87 11.21 5.03 18.82
C ASN A 87 11.14 3.96 17.72
N ALA A 88 10.88 4.38 16.48
CA ALA A 88 10.84 3.51 15.30
C ALA A 88 12.22 3.50 14.62
N THR A 89 13.08 2.55 15.03
CA THR A 89 14.51 2.53 14.68
C THR A 89 14.84 1.82 13.37
N GLY A 90 13.83 1.38 12.61
CA GLY A 90 14.00 0.62 11.38
C GLY A 90 13.66 -0.86 11.52
N ASN A 91 13.72 -1.59 10.41
CA ASN A 91 13.36 -2.99 10.31
C ASN A 91 14.38 -3.82 9.53
N THR A 92 14.18 -5.14 9.54
CA THR A 92 14.94 -6.09 8.73
C THR A 92 14.41 -6.11 7.31
N ALA A 93 15.33 -6.18 6.34
CA ALA A 93 14.97 -6.27 4.93
C ALA A 93 14.31 -7.62 4.60
N ILE A 94 13.17 -7.58 3.88
CA ILE A 94 12.44 -8.75 3.38
C ILE A 94 12.40 -8.70 1.84
N PRO A 95 13.42 -9.24 1.13
CA PRO A 95 13.56 -9.09 -0.33
C PRO A 95 12.38 -9.66 -1.13
N GLU A 96 11.69 -10.65 -0.60
CA GLU A 96 10.58 -11.32 -1.26
C GLU A 96 9.31 -10.46 -1.25
N GLN A 97 9.22 -9.42 -0.43
CA GLN A 97 8.12 -8.46 -0.43
C GLN A 97 8.46 -7.16 -1.17
N GLY A 98 9.60 -7.11 -1.87
CA GLY A 98 10.08 -5.87 -2.48
C GLY A 98 9.11 -5.30 -3.51
N VAL A 99 8.50 -6.13 -4.36
CA VAL A 99 7.48 -5.67 -5.33
C VAL A 99 6.22 -5.18 -4.63
N GLU A 100 5.75 -5.90 -3.60
CA GLU A 100 4.55 -5.57 -2.84
C GLU A 100 4.69 -4.18 -2.18
N GLN A 101 5.75 -3.97 -1.41
CA GLN A 101 5.93 -2.74 -0.65
C GLN A 101 6.30 -1.56 -1.55
N THR A 102 7.10 -1.81 -2.59
CA THR A 102 7.48 -0.75 -3.55
C THR A 102 6.28 -0.31 -4.38
N GLY A 103 5.47 -1.26 -4.85
CA GLY A 103 4.25 -0.95 -5.59
C GLY A 103 3.29 -0.12 -4.76
N ASN A 104 3.04 -0.54 -3.51
CA ASN A 104 2.21 0.20 -2.56
C ASN A 104 2.68 1.66 -2.39
N MET A 105 3.98 1.89 -2.18
CA MET A 105 4.52 3.24 -1.96
C MET A 105 4.41 4.14 -3.19
N ILE A 106 4.72 3.64 -4.38
CA ILE A 106 4.62 4.43 -5.62
C ILE A 106 3.15 4.76 -5.94
N ILE A 107 2.24 3.80 -5.79
CA ILE A 107 0.80 4.00 -6.01
C ILE A 107 0.25 5.02 -5.01
N MET A 108 0.51 4.87 -3.70
CA MET A 108 0.04 5.83 -2.69
C MET A 108 0.62 7.24 -2.88
N THR A 109 1.89 7.36 -3.28
CA THR A 109 2.50 8.67 -3.59
C THR A 109 1.79 9.35 -4.75
N THR A 110 1.46 8.58 -5.80
CA THR A 110 0.72 9.08 -6.97
C THR A 110 -0.70 9.47 -6.60
N ALA A 111 -1.41 8.62 -5.83
CA ALA A 111 -2.77 8.89 -5.36
C ALA A 111 -2.84 10.16 -4.49
N HIS A 112 -1.89 10.33 -3.57
CA HIS A 112 -1.77 11.54 -2.76
C HIS A 112 -1.57 12.79 -3.62
N ALA A 113 -0.59 12.77 -4.53
CA ALA A 113 -0.27 13.92 -5.36
C ALA A 113 -1.46 14.31 -6.26
N ARG A 114 -2.17 13.33 -6.82
CA ARG A 114 -3.39 13.59 -7.63
C ARG A 114 -4.54 14.12 -6.79
N ALA A 115 -4.74 13.61 -5.58
CA ALA A 115 -5.81 14.06 -4.70
C ALA A 115 -5.59 15.48 -4.16
N THR A 116 -4.33 15.86 -3.93
CA THR A 116 -3.98 17.16 -3.31
C THR A 116 -3.54 18.23 -4.31
N GLY A 117 -3.02 17.83 -5.47
CA GLY A 117 -2.22 18.70 -6.34
C GLY A 117 -0.82 19.01 -5.79
N ASP A 118 -0.43 18.47 -4.63
CA ASP A 118 0.86 18.74 -3.99
C ASP A 118 1.95 17.76 -4.46
N GLY A 119 2.86 18.27 -5.29
CA GLY A 119 4.02 17.53 -5.79
C GLY A 119 5.26 17.62 -4.90
N SER A 120 5.18 18.15 -3.67
CA SER A 120 6.36 18.37 -2.81
C SER A 120 7.09 17.08 -2.46
N LEU A 121 6.36 16.01 -2.13
CA LEU A 121 6.96 14.68 -1.88
C LEU A 121 7.61 14.13 -3.16
N ILE A 122 6.95 14.28 -4.32
CA ILE A 122 7.52 13.86 -5.61
C ILE A 122 8.85 14.59 -5.85
N SER A 123 8.88 15.92 -5.74
CA SER A 123 10.08 16.72 -5.92
C SER A 123 11.22 16.28 -4.99
N GLN A 124 10.90 16.11 -3.71
CA GLN A 124 11.88 15.83 -2.68
C GLN A 124 12.49 14.43 -2.81
N TYR A 125 11.67 13.42 -3.10
CA TYR A 125 12.08 12.01 -3.10
C TYR A 125 12.17 11.38 -4.49
N TYR A 126 12.12 12.18 -5.58
CA TYR A 126 12.20 11.66 -6.95
C TYR A 126 13.35 10.66 -7.18
N PRO A 127 14.59 10.89 -6.72
CA PRO A 127 15.67 9.92 -6.91
C PRO A 127 15.40 8.56 -6.25
N LEU A 128 14.75 8.55 -5.09
CA LEU A 128 14.36 7.33 -4.36
C LEU A 128 13.22 6.62 -5.09
N LEU A 129 12.17 7.36 -5.47
CA LEU A 129 11.04 6.82 -6.24
C LEU A 129 11.50 6.23 -7.59
N LYS A 130 12.46 6.89 -8.24
CA LYS A 130 13.09 6.38 -9.46
C LYS A 130 13.88 5.09 -9.22
N GLN A 131 14.67 5.01 -8.15
CA GLN A 131 15.39 3.79 -7.78
C GLN A 131 14.43 2.61 -7.58
N TRP A 132 13.35 2.86 -6.86
CA TRP A 132 12.27 1.91 -6.62
C TRP A 132 11.58 1.47 -7.91
N ALA A 133 11.32 2.39 -8.84
CA ALA A 133 10.76 2.05 -10.14
C ALA A 133 11.73 1.20 -10.99
N GLU A 134 13.04 1.45 -10.96
CA GLU A 134 14.01 0.56 -11.62
C GLU A 134 14.00 -0.85 -11.02
N TYR A 135 13.91 -0.96 -9.70
CA TYR A 135 13.74 -2.27 -9.05
C TYR A 135 12.50 -2.99 -9.56
N LEU A 136 11.35 -2.31 -9.69
CA LEU A 136 10.15 -2.91 -10.25
C LEU A 136 10.33 -3.33 -11.70
N VAL A 137 10.98 -2.51 -12.54
CA VAL A 137 11.26 -2.86 -13.94
C VAL A 137 12.05 -4.17 -14.03
N ASP A 138 13.02 -4.37 -13.13
CA ASP A 138 13.87 -5.55 -13.10
C ASP A 138 13.17 -6.79 -12.52
N THR A 139 12.22 -6.62 -11.60
CA THR A 139 11.67 -7.73 -10.77
C THR A 139 10.22 -8.11 -11.04
N THR A 140 9.46 -7.27 -11.76
CA THR A 140 8.01 -7.45 -11.96
C THR A 140 7.68 -8.41 -13.10
N TRP A 141 8.48 -8.44 -14.18
CA TRP A 141 8.20 -9.27 -15.35
C TRP A 141 9.47 -9.85 -16.01
N PRO A 142 9.66 -11.20 -16.00
CA PRO A 142 8.90 -12.16 -15.20
C PRO A 142 9.11 -11.94 -13.70
N LEU A 143 8.13 -12.30 -12.87
CA LEU A 143 8.17 -12.05 -11.43
C LEU A 143 9.28 -12.88 -10.75
N GLN A 144 10.24 -12.23 -10.11
CA GLN A 144 11.44 -12.90 -9.55
C GLN A 144 11.31 -13.25 -8.06
N ALA A 145 10.87 -14.47 -7.72
CA ALA A 145 10.80 -14.98 -6.34
C ALA A 145 10.20 -13.96 -5.33
N GLN A 146 9.10 -13.31 -5.75
CA GLN A 146 8.36 -12.31 -4.96
C GLN A 146 7.06 -12.90 -4.41
N ARG A 147 6.59 -12.37 -3.28
CA ARG A 147 5.36 -12.77 -2.58
C ARG A 147 4.60 -11.56 -2.03
N VAL A 148 3.30 -11.72 -1.87
CA VAL A 148 2.43 -10.76 -1.16
C VAL A 148 2.54 -10.99 0.35
N THR A 149 2.43 -9.94 1.15
CA THR A 149 2.37 -10.07 2.61
C THR A 149 1.12 -10.87 3.02
N TYR A 150 1.32 -11.97 3.76
CA TYR A 150 0.30 -12.91 4.25
C TYR A 150 -0.36 -13.83 3.19
N GLU A 151 0.04 -13.76 1.92
CA GLU A 151 -0.31 -14.76 0.90
C GLU A 151 0.83 -15.77 0.78
N ALA A 152 0.49 -17.05 0.69
CA ALA A 152 1.48 -18.09 0.40
C ALA A 152 1.62 -18.27 -1.12
N GLY A 153 2.85 -18.31 -1.61
CA GLY A 153 3.14 -18.59 -3.02
C GLY A 153 4.03 -17.54 -3.67
N GLU A 154 4.86 -18.00 -4.60
CA GLU A 154 5.61 -17.16 -5.52
C GLU A 154 4.87 -17.10 -6.87
N ASN A 155 5.31 -16.21 -7.78
CA ASN A 155 4.78 -16.17 -9.15
C ASN A 155 3.27 -15.84 -9.23
N SER A 156 2.80 -14.96 -8.33
CA SER A 156 1.41 -14.48 -8.27
C SER A 156 1.09 -13.50 -9.40
N THR A 157 -0.01 -13.75 -10.13
CA THR A 157 -0.51 -12.84 -11.17
C THR A 157 -0.94 -11.50 -10.57
N ASN A 158 -1.57 -11.53 -9.39
CA ASN A 158 -2.08 -10.37 -8.69
C ASN A 158 -0.93 -9.48 -8.15
N LEU A 159 0.20 -10.07 -7.72
CA LEU A 159 1.38 -9.29 -7.35
C LEU A 159 2.07 -8.68 -8.58
N ALA A 160 2.19 -9.43 -9.67
CA ALA A 160 2.79 -8.94 -10.90
C ALA A 160 2.02 -7.72 -11.45
N ILE A 161 0.68 -7.77 -11.46
CA ILE A 161 -0.12 -6.65 -11.98
C ILE A 161 0.02 -5.39 -11.11
N LYS A 162 0.19 -5.52 -9.78
CA LYS A 162 0.53 -4.38 -8.90
C LYS A 162 1.82 -3.70 -9.34
N GLY A 163 2.89 -4.48 -9.56
CA GLY A 163 4.18 -3.94 -10.00
C GLY A 163 4.07 -3.22 -11.35
N ILE A 164 3.30 -3.77 -12.29
CA ILE A 164 3.07 -3.18 -13.61
C ILE A 164 2.33 -1.85 -13.48
N ILE A 165 1.28 -1.80 -12.67
CA ILE A 165 0.53 -0.57 -12.37
C ILE A 165 1.42 0.47 -11.69
N ALA A 166 2.27 0.06 -10.74
CA ALA A 166 3.21 0.96 -10.10
C ALA A 166 4.26 1.54 -11.07
N ILE A 167 4.74 0.76 -12.05
CA ILE A 167 5.60 1.30 -13.12
C ILE A 167 4.81 2.33 -13.95
N GLY A 168 3.55 2.07 -14.28
CA GLY A 168 2.67 3.06 -14.92
C GLY A 168 2.46 4.33 -14.07
N ALA A 169 2.29 4.18 -12.77
CA ALA A 169 2.15 5.29 -11.83
C ALA A 169 3.44 6.13 -11.75
N MET A 170 4.62 5.48 -11.83
CA MET A 170 5.89 6.20 -11.93
C MET A 170 5.96 7.07 -13.19
N SER A 171 5.33 6.68 -14.31
CA SER A 171 5.25 7.54 -15.50
C SER A 171 4.58 8.88 -15.17
N GLN A 172 3.46 8.86 -14.42
CA GLN A 172 2.76 10.07 -13.99
C GLN A 172 3.60 10.92 -13.01
N ILE A 173 4.32 10.26 -12.09
CA ILE A 173 5.27 10.94 -11.18
C ILE A 173 6.37 11.64 -11.99
N SER A 174 6.93 10.97 -12.99
CA SER A 174 7.96 11.51 -13.87
C SER A 174 7.46 12.70 -14.68
N GLU A 175 6.26 12.62 -15.26
CA GLU A 175 5.63 13.72 -15.99
C GLU A 175 5.43 14.93 -15.09
N ALA A 176 4.84 14.74 -13.90
CA ALA A 176 4.64 15.80 -12.92
C ALA A 176 5.95 16.49 -12.50
N ASN A 177 7.04 15.72 -12.38
CA ASN A 177 8.36 16.23 -12.01
C ASN A 177 9.18 16.79 -13.22
N GLY A 178 8.57 16.91 -14.40
CA GLY A 178 9.21 17.44 -15.60
C GLY A 178 10.25 16.50 -16.24
N GLN A 179 10.20 15.21 -15.93
CA GLN A 179 11.13 14.18 -16.40
C GLN A 179 10.52 13.38 -17.57
N GLN A 180 10.22 14.05 -18.68
CA GLN A 180 9.46 13.45 -19.80
C GLN A 180 10.08 12.15 -20.33
N GLY A 181 11.42 12.08 -20.44
CA GLY A 181 12.08 10.86 -20.93
C GLY A 181 11.92 9.65 -20.00
N ASP A 182 11.81 9.89 -18.68
CA ASP A 182 11.48 8.83 -17.73
C ASP A 182 9.99 8.45 -17.86
N ALA A 183 9.10 9.45 -18.01
CA ALA A 183 7.67 9.25 -18.17
C ALA A 183 7.34 8.34 -19.37
N ASP A 184 7.88 8.67 -20.55
CA ASP A 184 7.67 7.91 -21.79
C ASP A 184 8.19 6.47 -21.64
N ARG A 185 9.37 6.30 -21.01
CA ARG A 185 9.97 4.98 -20.80
C ARG A 185 9.13 4.11 -19.88
N TYR A 186 8.73 4.63 -18.72
CA TYR A 186 7.95 3.83 -17.78
C TYR A 186 6.57 3.48 -18.32
N LEU A 187 5.92 4.39 -19.06
CA LEU A 187 4.65 4.10 -19.73
C LEU A 187 4.80 2.97 -20.75
N SER A 188 5.82 3.04 -21.61
CA SER A 188 6.08 2.01 -22.61
C SER A 188 6.37 0.64 -21.98
N ILE A 189 7.15 0.59 -20.90
CA ILE A 189 7.42 -0.65 -20.17
C ILE A 189 6.14 -1.19 -19.54
N ALA A 190 5.36 -0.36 -18.85
CA ALA A 190 4.13 -0.77 -18.20
C ALA A 190 3.12 -1.36 -19.19
N GLN A 191 2.94 -0.72 -20.35
CA GLN A 191 2.08 -1.24 -21.43
C GLN A 191 2.59 -2.57 -21.98
N SER A 192 3.90 -2.68 -22.23
CA SER A 192 4.49 -3.94 -22.71
C SER A 192 4.33 -5.07 -21.69
N TYR A 193 4.53 -4.79 -20.40
CA TYR A 193 4.38 -5.80 -19.35
C TYR A 193 2.91 -6.18 -19.16
N SER A 194 1.98 -5.22 -19.22
CA SER A 194 0.54 -5.50 -19.12
C SER A 194 0.05 -6.41 -20.26
N ALA A 195 0.52 -6.19 -21.49
CA ALA A 195 0.22 -7.06 -22.62
C ALA A 195 0.72 -8.50 -22.40
N SER A 196 1.97 -8.65 -21.95
CA SER A 196 2.54 -9.97 -21.62
C SER A 196 1.79 -10.64 -20.47
N TRP A 197 1.51 -9.89 -19.41
CA TRP A 197 0.74 -10.36 -18.26
C TRP A 197 -0.63 -10.89 -18.70
N THR A 198 -1.34 -10.15 -19.55
CA THR A 198 -2.67 -10.55 -20.05
C THR A 198 -2.60 -11.89 -20.80
N SER A 199 -1.56 -12.06 -21.63
CA SER A 199 -1.37 -13.29 -22.41
C SER A 199 -1.01 -14.52 -21.57
N GLU A 200 -0.41 -14.34 -20.40
CA GLU A 200 0.07 -15.44 -19.55
C GLU A 200 -0.80 -15.68 -18.31
N ALA A 201 -1.54 -14.67 -17.84
CA ALA A 201 -2.40 -14.77 -16.65
C ALA A 201 -3.81 -15.26 -16.97
N ILE A 202 -4.29 -15.05 -18.20
CA ILE A 202 -5.66 -15.40 -18.60
C ILE A 202 -5.65 -16.72 -19.36
N THR A 203 -6.41 -17.69 -18.85
CA THR A 203 -6.62 -18.99 -19.51
C THR A 203 -7.42 -18.84 -20.80
N SER A 204 -7.39 -19.86 -21.67
CA SER A 204 -8.24 -19.89 -22.87
C SER A 204 -9.75 -19.82 -22.58
N GLY A 205 -10.16 -20.17 -21.36
CA GLY A 205 -11.53 -20.04 -20.87
C GLY A 205 -11.90 -18.65 -20.33
N GLY A 206 -10.95 -17.69 -20.33
CA GLY A 206 -11.17 -16.34 -19.84
C GLY A 206 -11.04 -16.16 -18.32
N ASN A 207 -10.56 -17.18 -17.60
CA ASN A 207 -10.30 -17.07 -16.15
C ASN A 207 -8.89 -16.55 -15.88
N ILE A 208 -8.75 -15.67 -14.89
CA ILE A 208 -7.45 -15.20 -14.39
C ILE A 208 -6.91 -16.23 -13.39
N MET A 209 -5.70 -16.74 -13.66
CA MET A 209 -4.99 -17.65 -12.76
C MET A 209 -4.50 -16.90 -11.52
N LEU A 210 -4.40 -17.56 -10.37
CA LEU A 210 -3.70 -17.00 -9.20
C LEU A 210 -2.18 -17.04 -9.41
N THR A 211 -1.69 -18.17 -9.91
CA THR A 211 -0.27 -18.44 -10.14
C THR A 211 -0.05 -18.69 -11.62
N PHE A 212 0.94 -18.02 -12.22
CA PHE A 212 1.24 -18.26 -13.64
C PHE A 212 1.56 -19.73 -13.90
N GLY A 213 0.98 -20.28 -14.96
CA GLY A 213 1.17 -21.67 -15.35
C GLY A 213 0.28 -22.68 -14.62
N GLU A 214 -0.53 -22.25 -13.65
CA GLU A 214 -1.44 -23.11 -12.89
C GLU A 214 -2.90 -22.82 -13.26
N PRO A 215 -3.43 -23.41 -14.36
CA PRO A 215 -4.74 -23.06 -14.93
C PRO A 215 -5.93 -23.35 -14.01
N ASP A 216 -5.74 -24.23 -13.03
CA ASP A 216 -6.76 -24.58 -12.05
C ASP A 216 -6.77 -23.64 -10.83
N SER A 217 -5.83 -22.70 -10.74
CA SER A 217 -5.73 -21.74 -9.63
C SER A 217 -6.59 -20.49 -9.89
N TRP A 218 -7.08 -19.84 -8.82
CA TRP A 218 -7.79 -18.57 -8.92
C TRP A 218 -7.69 -17.79 -7.61
N GLY A 219 -7.77 -16.46 -7.70
CA GLY A 219 -7.83 -15.54 -6.57
C GLY A 219 -8.26 -14.15 -7.03
N LEU A 220 -8.84 -13.38 -6.11
CA LEU A 220 -9.32 -12.04 -6.39
C LEU A 220 -8.16 -11.13 -6.83
N GLN A 221 -8.33 -10.43 -7.95
CA GLN A 221 -7.34 -9.52 -8.50
C GLN A 221 -7.49 -8.11 -7.93
N TYR A 222 -7.47 -8.02 -6.59
CA TYR A 222 -7.73 -6.77 -5.87
C TYR A 222 -6.74 -5.64 -6.21
N ASN A 223 -5.55 -5.96 -6.73
CA ASN A 223 -4.57 -4.94 -7.13
C ASN A 223 -4.96 -4.20 -8.42
N LEU A 224 -5.94 -4.70 -9.19
CA LEU A 224 -6.54 -3.98 -10.32
C LEU A 224 -7.23 -2.67 -9.89
N PHE A 225 -7.61 -2.56 -8.62
CA PHE A 225 -8.11 -1.31 -8.04
C PHE A 225 -7.14 -0.15 -8.26
N ALA A 226 -5.82 -0.39 -8.15
CA ALA A 226 -4.81 0.63 -8.30
C ALA A 226 -4.86 1.32 -9.67
N ASP A 227 -5.09 0.57 -10.75
CA ASP A 227 -5.14 1.14 -12.10
C ASP A 227 -6.29 2.13 -12.26
N LYS A 228 -7.47 1.79 -11.71
CA LYS A 228 -8.62 2.70 -11.67
C LYS A 228 -8.37 3.87 -10.72
N TRP A 229 -7.76 3.62 -9.56
CA TRP A 229 -7.58 4.60 -8.50
C TRP A 229 -6.59 5.71 -8.86
N VAL A 230 -5.43 5.35 -9.42
CA VAL A 230 -4.46 6.32 -9.92
C VAL A 230 -4.59 6.56 -11.42
N GLY A 231 -5.64 6.05 -12.06
CA GLY A 231 -5.97 6.27 -13.46
C GLY A 231 -4.79 6.07 -14.41
N THR A 232 -4.03 4.98 -14.26
CA THR A 232 -2.94 4.63 -15.18
C THR A 232 -3.45 4.19 -16.54
N ASN A 233 -4.63 3.55 -16.58
CA ASN A 233 -5.29 3.04 -17.79
C ASN A 233 -4.36 2.16 -18.63
N ILE A 234 -3.50 1.37 -17.98
CA ILE A 234 -2.60 0.45 -18.67
C ILE A 234 -3.17 -0.96 -18.75
N VAL A 235 -4.17 -1.28 -17.91
CA VAL A 235 -4.84 -2.58 -17.89
C VAL A 235 -5.98 -2.58 -18.91
N ASP A 236 -6.00 -3.58 -19.78
CA ASP A 236 -7.05 -3.74 -20.79
C ASP A 236 -8.41 -4.11 -20.17
N ASP A 237 -9.51 -3.63 -20.77
CA ASP A 237 -10.87 -3.90 -20.32
C ASP A 237 -11.21 -5.40 -20.27
N SER A 238 -10.57 -6.23 -21.10
CA SER A 238 -10.72 -7.69 -21.08
C SER A 238 -10.25 -8.33 -19.77
N VAL A 239 -9.29 -7.72 -19.06
CA VAL A 239 -8.84 -8.18 -17.74
C VAL A 239 -9.95 -7.96 -16.71
N TYR A 240 -10.58 -6.78 -16.72
CA TYR A 240 -11.72 -6.48 -15.84
C TYR A 240 -12.92 -7.38 -16.14
N ALA A 241 -13.17 -7.70 -17.41
CA ALA A 241 -14.21 -8.65 -17.79
C ALA A 241 -13.93 -10.08 -17.28
N SER A 242 -12.67 -10.49 -17.30
CA SER A 242 -12.23 -11.80 -16.78
C SER A 242 -12.37 -11.88 -15.25
N GLU A 243 -12.05 -10.79 -14.54
CA GLU A 243 -12.26 -10.70 -13.08
C GLU A 243 -13.77 -10.72 -12.74
N ALA A 244 -14.60 -10.01 -13.51
CA ALA A 244 -16.05 -10.04 -13.32
C ALA A 244 -16.64 -11.45 -13.53
N LEU A 245 -16.11 -12.23 -14.48
CA LEU A 245 -16.50 -13.62 -14.70
C LEU A 245 -16.18 -14.51 -13.49
N LEU A 246 -14.98 -14.34 -12.91
CA LEU A 246 -14.56 -15.04 -11.70
C LEU A 246 -15.51 -14.71 -10.54
N VAL A 247 -15.69 -13.42 -10.23
CA VAL A 247 -16.51 -12.97 -9.11
C VAL A 247 -17.96 -13.43 -9.24
N SER A 248 -18.54 -13.36 -10.45
CA SER A 248 -19.91 -13.86 -10.71
C SER A 248 -20.03 -15.36 -10.43
N THR A 249 -19.02 -16.14 -10.83
CA THR A 249 -18.97 -17.58 -10.55
C THR A 249 -18.92 -17.84 -9.04
N LEU A 250 -18.07 -17.15 -8.30
CA LEU A 250 -17.91 -17.33 -6.85
C LEU A 250 -19.18 -16.95 -6.07
N LEU A 251 -19.82 -15.83 -6.42
CA LEU A 251 -21.07 -15.39 -5.78
C LEU A 251 -22.23 -16.35 -6.04
N SER A 252 -22.33 -16.90 -7.27
CA SER A 252 -23.34 -17.90 -7.59
C SER A 252 -23.18 -19.20 -6.76
N GLN A 253 -21.94 -19.62 -6.51
CA GLN A 253 -21.63 -20.78 -5.67
C GLN A 253 -21.93 -20.49 -4.20
N SER A 254 -21.57 -19.31 -3.69
CA SER A 254 -21.82 -18.93 -2.30
C SER A 254 -23.32 -18.90 -1.96
N SER A 255 -24.11 -18.30 -2.86
CA SER A 255 -25.58 -18.25 -2.75
C SER A 255 -26.21 -19.65 -2.67
N SER A 256 -25.69 -20.61 -3.45
CA SER A 256 -26.20 -21.99 -3.46
C SER A 256 -25.93 -22.75 -2.15
N ASN A 257 -24.89 -22.35 -1.41
CA ASN A 257 -24.52 -22.94 -0.13
C ASN A 257 -25.17 -22.25 1.08
N GLY A 258 -26.00 -21.21 0.84
CA GLY A 258 -26.62 -20.41 1.89
C GLY A 258 -25.63 -19.51 2.64
N MET A 259 -24.49 -19.18 2.00
CA MET A 259 -23.39 -18.41 2.58
C MET A 259 -23.29 -17.07 1.87
N GLY A 260 -22.98 -16.01 2.63
CA GLY A 260 -22.91 -14.64 2.08
C GLY A 260 -21.51 -14.17 1.71
N GLY A 261 -20.44 -14.91 2.02
CA GLY A 261 -19.05 -14.47 1.81
C GLY A 261 -18.43 -14.93 0.49
N VAL A 262 -17.35 -14.27 0.08
CA VAL A 262 -16.51 -14.67 -1.07
C VAL A 262 -15.11 -14.96 -0.56
N SER A 263 -14.61 -16.17 -0.80
CA SER A 263 -13.23 -16.51 -0.45
C SER A 263 -12.25 -15.73 -1.33
N ILE A 264 -11.14 -15.29 -0.74
CA ILE A 264 -10.11 -14.51 -1.44
C ILE A 264 -9.39 -15.30 -2.55
N MET A 265 -9.27 -16.63 -2.41
CA MET A 265 -8.57 -17.48 -3.36
C MET A 265 -8.93 -18.95 -3.19
N LYS A 266 -8.59 -19.76 -4.18
CA LYS A 266 -8.85 -21.20 -4.19
C LYS A 266 -8.21 -21.89 -2.98
N GLY A 267 -9.01 -22.68 -2.26
CA GLY A 267 -8.55 -23.46 -1.11
C GLY A 267 -8.65 -22.72 0.22
N GLU A 268 -8.88 -21.40 0.22
CA GLU A 268 -9.09 -20.64 1.44
C GLU A 268 -10.56 -20.59 1.85
N THR A 269 -10.77 -20.43 3.16
CA THR A 269 -12.11 -20.39 3.78
C THR A 269 -12.43 -19.04 4.44
N TYR A 270 -11.61 -18.03 4.16
CA TYR A 270 -11.76 -16.67 4.70
C TYR A 270 -11.86 -15.63 3.59
N GLN A 271 -12.42 -14.49 3.96
CA GLN A 271 -12.48 -13.27 3.16
C GLN A 271 -11.64 -12.17 3.81
N ASP A 272 -11.01 -11.33 2.99
CA ASP A 272 -10.34 -10.10 3.42
C ASP A 272 -11.18 -8.89 3.00
N THR A 273 -11.45 -7.99 3.95
CA THR A 273 -12.28 -6.79 3.76
C THR A 273 -11.69 -5.88 2.70
N ALA A 274 -10.39 -5.59 2.77
CA ALA A 274 -9.76 -4.68 1.84
C ALA A 274 -9.72 -5.27 0.43
N TRP A 275 -9.38 -6.56 0.33
CA TRP A 275 -9.29 -7.22 -0.98
C TRP A 275 -10.64 -7.36 -1.66
N SER A 276 -11.69 -7.70 -0.90
CA SER A 276 -13.05 -7.80 -1.43
C SER A 276 -13.55 -6.44 -1.92
N LEU A 277 -13.35 -5.37 -1.13
CA LEU A 277 -13.80 -4.03 -1.49
C LEU A 277 -12.99 -3.44 -2.65
N PHE A 278 -11.68 -3.64 -2.70
CA PHE A 278 -10.87 -3.25 -3.84
C PHE A 278 -11.30 -3.98 -5.12
N THR A 279 -11.59 -5.27 -5.03
CA THR A 279 -12.14 -6.04 -6.16
C THR A 279 -13.52 -5.53 -6.58
N ALA A 280 -14.40 -5.19 -5.65
CA ALA A 280 -15.69 -4.59 -5.97
C ALA A 280 -15.54 -3.29 -6.78
N MET A 281 -14.49 -2.51 -6.50
CA MET A 281 -14.20 -1.25 -7.18
C MET A 281 -13.62 -1.43 -8.60
N THR A 282 -13.35 -2.64 -9.05
CA THR A 282 -12.93 -2.94 -10.43
C THR A 282 -14.10 -3.35 -11.32
N MET A 283 -15.26 -3.64 -10.72
CA MET A 283 -16.46 -4.11 -11.41
C MET A 283 -17.14 -2.98 -12.18
N THR A 284 -17.49 -3.24 -13.44
CA THR A 284 -18.32 -2.34 -14.26
C THR A 284 -19.82 -2.64 -14.14
N ASN A 285 -20.18 -3.86 -13.71
CA ASN A 285 -21.56 -4.25 -13.43
C ASN A 285 -21.94 -3.82 -12.00
N PRO A 286 -22.88 -2.87 -11.82
CA PRO A 286 -23.25 -2.36 -10.50
C PRO A 286 -23.92 -3.41 -9.62
N THR A 287 -24.62 -4.39 -10.20
CA THR A 287 -25.20 -5.49 -9.42
C THR A 287 -24.11 -6.35 -8.80
N LEU A 288 -23.12 -6.75 -9.61
CA LEU A 288 -22.01 -7.57 -9.15
C LEU A 288 -21.13 -6.84 -8.12
N GLN A 289 -20.92 -5.54 -8.35
CA GLN A 289 -20.26 -4.65 -7.39
C GLN A 289 -20.99 -4.63 -6.04
N ASN A 290 -22.31 -4.42 -6.06
CA ASN A 290 -23.11 -4.34 -4.84
C ASN A 290 -23.14 -5.69 -4.11
N GLU A 291 -23.28 -6.81 -4.82
CA GLU A 291 -23.26 -8.14 -4.20
C GLU A 291 -21.93 -8.40 -3.45
N LEU A 292 -20.80 -7.98 -4.01
CA LEU A 292 -19.51 -8.11 -3.33
C LEU A 292 -19.37 -7.15 -2.14
N ILE A 293 -19.91 -5.93 -2.22
CA ILE A 293 -19.98 -5.01 -1.07
C ILE A 293 -20.89 -5.58 0.03
N ASP A 294 -22.04 -6.11 -0.35
CA ASP A 294 -23.03 -6.70 0.56
C ASP A 294 -22.42 -7.92 1.27
N SER A 295 -21.60 -8.72 0.58
CA SER A 295 -20.85 -9.83 1.20
C SER A 295 -19.98 -9.39 2.38
N VAL A 296 -19.41 -8.19 2.30
CA VAL A 296 -18.58 -7.58 3.35
C VAL A 296 -19.48 -6.94 4.43
N TRP A 297 -20.54 -6.26 4.02
CA TRP A 297 -21.53 -5.65 4.91
C TRP A 297 -22.20 -6.68 5.82
N ASP A 298 -22.60 -7.84 5.30
CA ASP A 298 -23.25 -8.91 6.05
C ASP A 298 -22.38 -9.45 7.19
N VAL A 299 -21.05 -9.39 7.02
CA VAL A 299 -20.11 -9.74 8.08
C VAL A 299 -20.15 -8.74 9.23
N PHE A 300 -20.26 -7.45 8.90
CA PHE A 300 -20.30 -6.38 9.90
C PHE A 300 -21.65 -6.20 10.57
N SER A 301 -22.74 -6.45 9.85
CA SER A 301 -24.10 -6.22 10.33
C SER A 301 -24.63 -7.34 11.22
N THR A 302 -24.04 -8.54 11.17
CA THR A 302 -24.57 -9.72 11.86
C THR A 302 -24.25 -9.79 13.37
N ASN A 303 -23.37 -8.92 13.90
CA ASN A 303 -23.00 -8.85 15.33
C ASN A 303 -22.58 -10.21 15.96
N VAL A 304 -22.17 -11.18 15.13
CA VAL A 304 -21.76 -12.54 15.53
C VAL A 304 -20.23 -12.69 15.60
N THR A 305 -19.46 -11.67 15.22
CA THR A 305 -18.00 -11.64 15.41
C THR A 305 -17.65 -11.16 16.83
N PRO A 306 -16.64 -11.74 17.51
CA PRO A 306 -16.11 -11.17 18.74
C PRO A 306 -15.42 -9.81 18.54
N THR A 307 -15.17 -9.43 17.28
CA THR A 307 -14.45 -8.21 16.88
C THR A 307 -15.31 -7.37 15.94
N ILE A 308 -15.49 -6.08 16.28
CA ILE A 308 -16.17 -5.10 15.42
C ILE A 308 -15.25 -4.75 14.25
N PHE A 309 -15.78 -4.73 13.03
CA PHE A 309 -15.05 -4.40 11.79
C PHE A 309 -13.75 -5.22 11.63
N SER A 310 -13.91 -6.54 11.49
CA SER A 310 -12.75 -7.41 11.28
C SER A 310 -12.20 -7.28 9.85
N ALA A 311 -10.87 -7.17 9.73
CA ALA A 311 -10.22 -7.12 8.42
C ALA A 311 -10.24 -8.47 7.70
N VAL A 312 -10.19 -9.58 8.45
CA VAL A 312 -10.26 -10.94 7.90
C VAL A 312 -11.33 -11.70 8.66
N SER A 313 -12.27 -12.30 7.93
CA SER A 313 -13.40 -13.05 8.51
C SER A 313 -13.62 -14.37 7.77
N PRO A 314 -14.20 -15.40 8.39
CA PRO A 314 -14.61 -16.59 7.67
C PRO A 314 -15.59 -16.25 6.55
N ALA A 315 -15.34 -16.76 5.33
CA ALA A 315 -16.22 -16.58 4.19
C ALA A 315 -17.47 -17.48 4.28
N PHE A 316 -17.30 -18.63 4.95
CA PHE A 316 -18.22 -19.76 4.91
C PHE A 316 -18.58 -20.28 6.33
N SER A 317 -18.82 -19.42 7.31
CA SER A 317 -19.14 -19.88 8.66
C SER A 317 -20.03 -18.91 9.43
N ASP A 318 -21.01 -19.47 10.15
CA ASP A 318 -21.83 -18.75 11.14
C ASP A 318 -21.00 -18.35 12.37
N GLN A 319 -19.92 -19.08 12.64
CA GLN A 319 -18.91 -18.71 13.64
C GLN A 319 -17.86 -17.83 12.99
N ARG A 320 -17.93 -16.52 13.26
CA ARG A 320 -17.05 -15.54 12.65
C ARG A 320 -15.90 -15.17 13.61
N ASN A 321 -14.85 -15.98 13.66
CA ASN A 321 -13.59 -15.62 14.31
C ASN A 321 -12.84 -14.61 13.43
N GLY A 322 -12.89 -13.33 13.80
CA GLY A 322 -12.23 -12.25 13.06
C GLY A 322 -10.99 -11.71 13.77
N THR A 323 -10.03 -11.19 13.00
CA THR A 323 -8.90 -10.42 13.54
C THR A 323 -9.36 -9.06 14.13
N ALA A 324 -8.65 -8.53 15.13
CA ALA A 324 -9.07 -7.35 15.87
C ALA A 324 -8.86 -6.02 15.10
N GLY A 325 -9.94 -5.30 14.79
CA GLY A 325 -10.00 -3.88 14.36
C GLY A 325 -8.80 -3.30 13.60
N SER A 326 -8.33 -3.92 12.52
CA SER A 326 -7.14 -3.43 11.78
C SER A 326 -7.42 -2.12 11.05
N ALA A 327 -6.43 -1.24 10.86
CA ALA A 327 -6.58 -0.05 10.01
C ALA A 327 -6.97 -0.39 8.57
N LYS A 328 -6.70 -1.63 8.12
CA LYS A 328 -7.07 -2.13 6.78
C LYS A 328 -8.56 -1.93 6.45
N VAL A 329 -9.44 -1.82 7.44
CA VAL A 329 -10.88 -1.51 7.22
C VAL A 329 -11.12 -0.13 6.59
N GLY A 330 -10.12 0.75 6.56
CA GLY A 330 -10.18 2.00 5.79
C GLY A 330 -10.46 1.78 4.30
N ALA A 331 -10.27 0.57 3.77
CA ALA A 331 -10.65 0.19 2.42
C ALA A 331 -12.16 0.33 2.13
N MET A 332 -13.02 0.41 3.15
CA MET A 332 -14.44 0.78 3.01
C MET A 332 -14.66 2.11 2.30
N PHE A 333 -13.65 2.98 2.31
CA PHE A 333 -13.68 4.28 1.65
C PHE A 333 -13.19 4.20 0.19
N ALA A 334 -12.85 3.02 -0.34
CA ALA A 334 -12.42 2.85 -1.73
C ALA A 334 -13.42 3.45 -2.76
N PRO A 335 -14.75 3.29 -2.63
CA PRO A 335 -15.70 3.96 -3.53
C PRO A 335 -15.58 5.49 -3.50
N LEU A 336 -15.40 6.06 -2.30
CA LEU A 336 -15.24 7.50 -2.13
C LEU A 336 -13.90 7.98 -2.67
N ALA A 337 -12.83 7.20 -2.47
CA ALA A 337 -11.51 7.52 -3.00
C ALA A 337 -11.47 7.53 -4.53
N LEU A 338 -12.23 6.68 -5.23
CA LEU A 338 -12.40 6.74 -6.69
C LEU A 338 -13.14 8.00 -7.16
N SER A 339 -13.96 8.61 -6.30
CA SER A 339 -14.70 9.83 -6.63
C SER A 339 -13.91 11.12 -6.39
N ILE A 340 -12.72 11.04 -5.79
CA ILE A 340 -11.84 12.19 -5.59
C ILE A 340 -11.41 12.72 -6.96
N SER A 341 -11.67 13.99 -7.22
CA SER A 341 -11.28 14.64 -8.47
C SER A 341 -9.76 14.74 -8.57
N ASN A 342 -9.22 14.35 -9.73
CA ASN A 342 -7.80 14.49 -9.99
C ASN A 342 -7.43 15.96 -10.14
N THR A 343 -6.49 16.42 -9.35
CA THR A 343 -5.92 17.77 -9.39
C THR A 343 -4.58 17.73 -10.12
N THR A 344 -4.32 18.75 -10.95
CA THR A 344 -3.00 18.90 -11.59
C THR A 344 -1.91 18.99 -10.52
N ILE A 345 -0.90 18.12 -10.64
CA ILE A 345 0.20 18.06 -9.67
C ILE A 345 1.12 19.25 -9.89
N MET A 346 1.28 20.07 -8.86
CA MET A 346 2.18 21.22 -8.84
C MET A 346 3.46 20.83 -8.08
N VAL A 347 4.56 20.69 -8.82
CA VAL A 347 5.88 20.42 -8.24
C VAL A 347 6.59 21.76 -7.97
N PRO A 348 7.07 22.02 -6.75
CA PRO A 348 7.87 23.22 -6.47
C PRO A 348 9.10 23.27 -7.38
N THR A 349 9.17 24.26 -8.27
CA THR A 349 10.36 24.46 -9.12
C THR A 349 11.50 24.96 -8.24
N SER A 350 12.65 24.27 -8.25
CA SER A 350 13.89 24.87 -7.78
C SER A 350 14.12 26.15 -8.60
N SER A 351 14.15 27.30 -7.93
CA SER A 351 14.43 28.56 -8.61
C SER A 351 15.77 28.42 -9.35
N PRO A 352 15.86 28.76 -10.65
CA PRO A 352 17.13 28.73 -11.34
C PRO A 352 18.04 29.77 -10.67
N SER A 353 19.15 29.29 -10.08
CA SER A 353 20.27 30.15 -9.72
C SER A 353 20.62 31.04 -10.93
N PRO A 354 20.84 32.35 -10.74
CA PRO A 354 21.20 33.22 -11.85
C PRO A 354 22.48 32.68 -12.50
N SER A 355 22.37 32.28 -13.76
CA SER A 355 23.53 31.84 -14.54
C SER A 355 24.47 33.03 -14.73
N PRO A 356 25.79 32.88 -14.61
CA PRO A 356 26.73 33.94 -14.89
C PRO A 356 26.64 34.30 -16.39
N SER A 357 26.52 35.59 -16.68
CA SER A 357 26.51 36.15 -18.03
C SER A 357 27.76 35.73 -18.81
N VAL A 358 27.61 34.82 -19.78
CA VAL A 358 28.65 34.49 -20.74
C VAL A 358 28.54 35.44 -21.93
N LEU A 359 29.60 36.24 -22.12
CA LEU A 359 29.80 37.11 -23.28
C LEU A 359 29.79 36.29 -24.59
N SER A 360 29.00 36.77 -25.53
CA SER A 360 28.85 36.26 -26.89
C SER A 360 30.17 36.27 -27.67
N GLY A 361 30.61 35.09 -28.14
CA GLY A 361 31.62 34.93 -29.18
C GLY A 361 31.10 33.99 -30.26
N SER A 362 31.03 34.47 -31.50
CA SER A 362 30.45 33.79 -32.68
C SER A 362 31.21 32.52 -33.10
N PRO A 363 30.55 31.55 -33.78
CA PRO A 363 31.17 30.28 -34.14
C PRO A 363 31.85 30.33 -35.52
N VAL A 364 33.02 29.68 -35.63
CA VAL A 364 33.64 29.32 -36.91
C VAL A 364 33.49 27.81 -37.11
N ARG A 365 32.85 27.41 -38.22
CA ARG A 365 32.85 26.02 -38.74
C ARG A 365 34.05 25.82 -39.66
N PRO A 366 34.56 24.58 -39.77
CA PRO A 366 34.75 24.06 -41.13
C PRO A 366 34.38 22.58 -41.32
N ASN A 367 33.61 22.38 -42.40
CA ASN A 367 33.76 21.44 -43.52
C ASN A 367 33.92 19.93 -43.30
N ALA A 368 32.97 19.22 -43.92
CA ALA A 368 32.97 17.80 -44.23
C ALA A 368 33.71 17.45 -45.53
N LYS A 369 34.30 16.25 -45.57
CA LYS A 369 34.56 15.28 -46.67
C LYS A 369 35.38 14.15 -46.01
N LEU A 370 35.07 12.85 -46.08
CA LEU A 370 35.06 11.98 -47.25
C LEU A 370 34.57 10.56 -46.83
N ILE A 371 34.15 9.75 -47.81
CA ILE A 371 33.30 8.56 -47.79
C ILE A 371 34.13 7.24 -47.85
N ILE A 372 33.48 6.10 -47.52
CA ILE A 372 33.72 4.67 -47.94
C ILE A 372 34.64 3.87 -47.00
N GLY A 373 34.35 2.65 -46.50
CA GLY A 373 33.21 1.74 -46.63
C GLY A 373 33.45 0.41 -45.87
N ILE A 374 32.34 -0.29 -45.59
CA ILE A 374 32.13 -1.77 -45.50
C ILE A 374 32.84 -2.58 -44.38
N THR A 375 31.98 -2.94 -43.41
CA THR A 375 31.70 -4.29 -42.87
C THR A 375 32.78 -5.06 -42.10
N VAL A 376 32.40 -5.40 -40.84
CA VAL A 376 32.91 -6.39 -39.85
C VAL A 376 33.17 -5.78 -38.44
N GLY A 377 33.07 -4.47 -38.27
CA GLY A 377 33.28 -3.81 -36.96
C GLY A 377 32.03 -3.57 -36.08
N THR A 378 30.82 -3.87 -36.53
CA THR A 378 29.59 -3.44 -35.84
C THR A 378 29.32 -4.20 -34.54
N ILE A 379 29.65 -5.49 -34.46
CA ILE A 379 29.40 -6.29 -33.24
C ILE A 379 30.45 -5.97 -32.16
N ALA A 380 31.73 -5.84 -32.52
CA ALA A 380 32.79 -5.44 -31.59
C ALA A 380 32.62 -3.97 -31.13
N GLY A 381 32.15 -3.08 -32.01
CA GLY A 381 31.86 -1.69 -31.68
C GLY A 381 30.67 -1.56 -30.71
N ILE A 382 29.60 -2.35 -30.88
CA ILE A 382 28.48 -2.39 -29.95
C ILE A 382 28.92 -2.94 -28.58
N PHE A 383 29.75 -3.98 -28.54
CA PHE A 383 30.29 -4.49 -27.28
C PHE A 383 31.24 -3.50 -26.59
N LEU A 384 32.07 -2.78 -27.35
CA LEU A 384 32.94 -1.73 -26.81
C LEU A 384 32.15 -0.50 -26.34
N CYS A 385 31.08 -0.13 -27.04
CA CYS A 385 30.16 0.92 -26.61
C CYS A 385 29.37 0.50 -25.37
N LEU A 386 28.84 -0.72 -25.32
CA LEU A 386 28.18 -1.28 -24.12
C LEU A 386 29.15 -1.35 -22.94
N PHE A 387 30.39 -1.81 -23.17
CA PHE A 387 31.41 -1.87 -22.13
C PHE A 387 31.83 -0.47 -21.67
N ALA A 388 31.97 0.50 -22.59
CA ALA A 388 32.25 1.89 -22.27
C ALA A 388 31.10 2.53 -21.50
N VAL A 389 29.84 2.26 -21.86
CA VAL A 389 28.64 2.73 -21.16
C VAL A 389 28.55 2.10 -19.77
N LEU A 390 28.77 0.79 -19.64
CA LEU A 390 28.78 0.09 -18.35
C LEU A 390 29.94 0.56 -17.47
N TYR A 391 31.12 0.81 -18.04
CA TYR A 391 32.28 1.36 -17.35
C TYR A 391 32.06 2.82 -16.93
N TYR A 392 31.45 3.66 -17.78
CA TYR A 392 31.07 5.03 -17.43
C TYR A 392 29.94 5.07 -16.40
N ARG A 393 28.95 4.17 -16.46
CA ARG A 393 27.94 3.99 -15.40
C ARG A 393 28.60 3.60 -14.09
N ARG A 394 29.50 2.60 -14.08
CA ARG A 394 30.26 2.20 -12.88
C ARG A 394 31.14 3.33 -12.33
N ARG A 395 31.73 4.16 -13.19
CA ARG A 395 32.60 5.27 -12.81
C ARG A 395 31.82 6.52 -12.38
N SER A 396 30.67 6.79 -12.99
CA SER A 396 29.73 7.85 -12.60
C SER A 396 29.12 7.57 -11.24
N TRP A 397 28.75 6.32 -10.97
CA TRP A 397 28.31 5.87 -9.63
C TRP A 397 29.38 6.09 -8.56
N ARG A 398 30.68 5.96 -8.89
CA ARG A 398 31.78 6.25 -7.95
C ARG A 398 32.10 7.74 -7.81
N ARG A 399 31.88 8.56 -8.85
CA ARG A 399 32.12 10.01 -8.83
C ARG A 399 30.98 10.82 -8.21
N ASN A 400 29.73 10.35 -8.33
CA ASN A 400 28.58 10.97 -7.65
C ASN A 400 28.60 10.77 -6.12
N ARG A 401 29.59 10.05 -5.59
CA ARG A 401 29.89 9.97 -4.15
C ARG A 401 30.81 11.09 -3.63
N ALA A 402 31.32 11.99 -4.48
CA ALA A 402 32.36 12.94 -4.08
C ALA A 402 32.00 14.44 -4.21
N HIS A 403 30.76 14.81 -4.57
CA HIS A 403 30.35 16.22 -4.60
C HIS A 403 28.93 16.43 -4.06
N LEU A 404 28.83 16.53 -2.73
CA LEU A 404 27.75 17.25 -2.05
C LEU A 404 28.40 18.30 -1.16
N GLY A 405 28.83 19.39 -1.80
CA GLY A 405 29.22 20.62 -1.14
C GLY A 405 27.98 21.47 -0.91
N SER A 406 27.92 22.05 0.29
CA SER A 406 26.79 22.73 0.92
C SER A 406 25.97 23.67 0.02
N GLN A 407 24.65 23.50 0.04
CA GLN A 407 23.69 24.61 0.02
C GLN A 407 22.68 24.35 1.14
N PHE A 408 22.40 25.39 1.94
CA PHE A 408 21.51 25.34 3.10
C PHE A 408 20.10 24.90 2.68
N ARG A 409 19.83 23.60 2.84
CA ARG A 409 18.49 23.01 2.90
C ARG A 409 18.21 22.80 4.39
N ALA A 410 16.99 23.06 4.85
CA ALA A 410 16.60 22.73 6.21
C ALA A 410 17.04 21.29 6.50
N VAL A 411 17.94 21.11 7.47
CA VAL A 411 18.49 19.81 7.83
C VAL A 411 17.31 19.04 8.45
N PRO A 412 16.81 17.97 7.80
CA PRO A 412 15.85 17.11 8.46
C PRO A 412 16.51 16.60 9.74
N TYR A 413 15.77 16.52 10.84
CA TYR A 413 16.25 15.86 12.05
C TYR A 413 16.93 14.53 11.66
N SER A 414 18.16 14.31 12.13
CA SER A 414 18.88 13.07 11.86
C SER A 414 18.04 11.91 12.40
N TYR A 415 17.53 11.07 11.50
CA TYR A 415 16.90 9.82 11.89
C TYR A 415 17.97 8.97 12.60
N ALA A 416 17.81 8.76 13.91
CA ALA A 416 18.60 7.77 14.62
C ALA A 416 18.00 6.40 14.27
N CYS A 417 18.72 5.64 13.45
CA CYS A 417 18.28 4.34 12.96
C CYS A 417 19.31 3.27 13.30
N GLU A 418 18.85 2.04 13.46
CA GLU A 418 19.72 0.87 13.40
C GLU A 418 19.83 0.41 11.94
N PRO A 419 21.02 0.01 11.44
CA PRO A 419 21.18 -0.44 10.05
C PRO A 419 20.26 -1.62 9.74
N GLY A 420 19.50 -1.56 8.64
CA GLY A 420 18.69 -2.69 8.21
C GLY A 420 19.56 -3.90 7.83
N GLU A 421 19.57 -4.94 8.67
CA GLU A 421 20.19 -6.22 8.35
C GLU A 421 19.34 -7.02 7.36
N VAL A 422 19.97 -7.84 6.51
CA VAL A 422 19.30 -8.77 5.59
C VAL A 422 19.07 -10.08 6.34
N ALA A 423 17.84 -10.59 6.38
CA ALA A 423 17.57 -11.90 6.95
C ALA A 423 18.29 -12.99 6.12
N GLY A 424 19.32 -13.62 6.69
CA GLY A 424 20.08 -14.69 6.04
C GLY A 424 20.42 -15.81 7.01
N ALA A 425 19.61 -16.88 7.03
CA ALA A 425 20.04 -18.26 7.28
C ALA A 425 18.87 -19.22 7.01
N ILE A 426 19.10 -20.15 6.08
CA ILE A 426 18.28 -21.32 5.80
C ILE A 426 18.15 -22.11 7.11
N MET A 427 16.96 -22.19 7.69
CA MET A 427 16.64 -23.25 8.65
C MET A 427 16.16 -24.45 7.85
N GLU A 428 17.10 -25.34 7.55
CA GLU A 428 16.85 -26.65 6.95
C GLU A 428 15.89 -27.43 7.86
N GLN A 429 14.60 -27.46 7.50
CA GLN A 429 13.66 -28.40 8.10
C GLN A 429 14.08 -29.80 7.64
N GLN A 430 14.79 -30.52 8.50
CA GLN A 430 14.97 -31.96 8.33
C GLN A 430 13.59 -32.64 8.38
N PRO A 431 13.28 -33.53 7.42
CA PRO A 431 12.03 -34.28 7.44
C PRO A 431 12.12 -35.39 8.51
N GLU A 432 11.28 -35.33 9.53
CA GLU A 432 11.11 -36.46 10.45
C GLU A 432 10.47 -37.62 9.70
N LYS A 433 11.28 -38.67 9.49
CA LYS A 433 10.86 -39.95 8.93
C LYS A 433 9.93 -40.67 9.91
N SER A 434 8.85 -41.21 9.37
CA SER A 434 7.97 -42.19 10.01
C SER A 434 8.76 -43.32 10.67
N ARG A 435 8.41 -43.65 11.91
CA ARG A 435 8.69 -44.97 12.48
C ARG A 435 7.52 -45.42 13.34
N ASP A 436 6.77 -46.38 12.81
CA ASP A 436 5.88 -47.25 13.56
C ASP A 436 6.67 -48.02 14.63
N ASN A 437 6.15 -48.05 15.87
CA ASN A 437 5.73 -49.30 16.51
C ASN A 437 5.10 -49.06 17.90
N SER A 438 3.82 -49.39 17.97
CA SER A 438 3.14 -50.21 18.99
C SER A 438 3.53 -50.17 20.47
N THR A 439 2.46 -50.08 21.27
CA THR A 439 2.23 -50.63 22.61
C THR A 439 2.98 -50.01 23.79
N LEU A 440 2.23 -49.26 24.61
CA LEU A 440 2.05 -49.55 26.04
C LEU A 440 0.82 -48.82 26.59
N GLN A 441 -0.20 -49.59 26.96
CA GLN A 441 -1.30 -49.17 27.80
C GLN A 441 -0.76 -48.69 29.15
N THR A 442 -1.29 -47.60 29.72
CA THR A 442 -2.18 -47.63 30.91
C THR A 442 -2.34 -46.25 31.58
N ARG A 443 -3.58 -46.03 32.05
CA ARG A 443 -4.00 -45.23 33.21
C ARG A 443 -3.96 -43.69 33.14
N MET A 444 -5.15 -43.13 32.96
CA MET A 444 -5.56 -41.92 33.68
C MET A 444 -5.52 -42.15 35.21
N PRO A 445 -5.31 -41.07 35.98
CA PRO A 445 -6.31 -40.77 37.00
C PRO A 445 -6.72 -39.29 37.03
N SER A 446 -8.03 -39.13 37.25
CA SER A 446 -8.73 -37.98 37.79
C SER A 446 -8.21 -37.53 39.16
N GLY A 447 -8.23 -36.23 39.44
CA GLY A 447 -8.13 -35.70 40.81
C GLY A 447 -7.68 -34.24 40.85
N GLY A 448 -8.61 -33.34 41.16
CA GLY A 448 -8.37 -31.91 41.24
C GLY A 448 -7.57 -31.47 42.47
N MET A 449 -7.10 -30.22 42.41
CA MET A 449 -6.90 -29.39 43.59
C MET A 449 -7.06 -27.92 43.23
N VAL A 450 -7.96 -27.27 43.95
CA VAL A 450 -8.26 -25.84 43.93
C VAL A 450 -7.77 -25.25 45.26
N ASN A 451 -7.36 -23.97 45.20
CA ASN A 451 -7.12 -22.98 46.28
C ASN A 451 -5.72 -22.83 46.89
N ALA A 452 -5.13 -21.64 46.71
CA ALA A 452 -5.07 -20.56 47.71
C ALA A 452 -4.39 -19.30 47.09
N PHE A 453 -5.12 -18.19 46.86
CA PHE A 453 -5.45 -17.05 47.74
C PHE A 453 -4.46 -15.86 47.64
N THR A 454 -4.73 -14.83 46.83
CA THR A 454 -5.45 -13.54 47.11
C THR A 454 -4.63 -12.47 47.87
N ARG A 455 -4.48 -11.26 47.28
CA ARG A 455 -4.73 -9.95 47.92
C ARG A 455 -4.58 -8.77 46.94
N ALA A 456 -5.68 -8.09 46.63
CA ALA A 456 -5.98 -6.73 47.10
C ALA A 456 -7.27 -6.23 46.45
N LEU A 457 -8.37 -6.26 47.20
CA LEU A 457 -9.59 -5.50 46.92
C LEU A 457 -9.80 -4.51 48.06
N GLY A 458 -10.14 -3.27 47.71
CA GLY A 458 -10.76 -2.30 48.60
C GLY A 458 -12.26 -2.20 48.31
N SER A 459 -13.05 -2.92 49.11
CA SER A 459 -14.33 -2.52 49.74
C SER A 459 -15.38 -1.70 48.95
N GLY A 460 -16.59 -2.27 48.82
CA GLY A 460 -17.80 -1.47 48.61
C GLY A 460 -19.12 -2.24 48.38
N SER A 461 -19.64 -2.90 49.42
CA SER A 461 -21.06 -3.22 49.71
C SER A 461 -21.98 -3.87 48.64
N ASN A 462 -22.48 -5.06 49.01
CA ASN A 462 -23.65 -5.74 48.43
C ASN A 462 -24.96 -4.96 48.66
N SER A 463 -25.83 -4.97 47.64
CA SER A 463 -27.27 -5.13 47.84
C SER A 463 -27.85 -6.03 46.75
N SER A 464 -28.67 -6.98 47.19
CA SER A 464 -29.35 -8.01 46.42
C SER A 464 -30.72 -7.52 45.96
N ALA A 465 -31.09 -7.69 44.68
CA ALA A 465 -32.47 -8.00 44.27
C ALA A 465 -32.58 -8.35 42.76
N SER A 466 -33.17 -9.52 42.51
CA SER A 466 -34.09 -9.90 41.41
C SER A 466 -33.84 -9.45 39.96
N ARG A 467 -33.70 -10.46 39.09
CA ARG A 467 -34.10 -10.40 37.67
C ARG A 467 -35.59 -10.00 37.55
N SER A 468 -35.86 -9.00 36.73
CA SER A 468 -37.15 -8.84 36.03
C SER A 468 -36.88 -8.46 34.58
N THR A 469 -37.51 -9.21 33.69
CA THR A 469 -37.58 -9.04 32.23
C THR A 469 -38.51 -7.88 31.87
N GLY A 470 -38.11 -7.06 30.89
CA GLY A 470 -39.02 -6.32 30.01
C GLY A 470 -39.26 -4.84 30.36
N GLU A 471 -38.50 -3.96 29.70
CA GLU A 471 -38.97 -2.74 29.00
C GLU A 471 -37.70 -2.00 28.54
N GLN A 472 -37.42 -2.06 27.23
CA GLN A 472 -36.32 -1.31 26.65
C GLN A 472 -36.78 0.15 26.55
N ASP A 473 -36.13 0.99 27.34
CA ASP A 473 -36.53 2.36 27.62
C ASP A 473 -36.69 3.19 26.33
N HIS A 474 -37.94 3.55 26.02
CA HIS A 474 -38.28 4.44 24.91
C HIS A 474 -37.63 5.83 25.05
N SER A 475 -37.11 6.18 26.23
CA SER A 475 -36.38 7.42 26.47
C SER A 475 -35.03 7.47 25.74
N ASP A 476 -34.30 6.36 25.67
CA ASP A 476 -32.95 6.30 25.07
C ASP A 476 -32.99 6.45 23.55
N VAL A 477 -34.00 5.86 22.89
CA VAL A 477 -34.18 6.01 21.43
C VAL A 477 -34.62 7.43 21.07
N ASN A 478 -35.39 8.10 21.93
CA ASN A 478 -35.80 9.48 21.72
C ASN A 478 -34.64 10.45 21.96
N ASN A 479 -33.79 10.18 22.96
CA ASN A 479 -32.57 10.95 23.21
C ASN A 479 -31.59 10.84 22.03
N LEU A 480 -31.40 9.64 21.48
CA LEU A 480 -30.55 9.42 20.30
C LEU A 480 -31.09 10.09 19.04
N ARG A 481 -32.41 10.11 18.83
CA ARG A 481 -33.02 10.85 17.72
C ARG A 481 -32.80 12.35 17.83
N GLN A 482 -32.91 12.89 19.04
CA GLN A 482 -32.69 14.30 19.30
C GLN A 482 -31.22 14.70 19.08
N GLU A 483 -30.28 13.85 19.50
CA GLU A 483 -28.85 14.08 19.29
C GLU A 483 -28.45 14.02 17.80
N VAL A 484 -29.05 13.11 17.02
CA VAL A 484 -28.85 13.04 15.56
C VAL A 484 -29.42 14.27 14.84
N ASP A 485 -30.55 14.81 15.29
CA ASP A 485 -31.15 16.00 14.68
C ASP A 485 -30.38 17.29 15.04
N ASP A 486 -29.80 17.37 16.25
CA ASP A 486 -28.89 18.45 16.63
C ASP A 486 -27.60 18.42 15.79
N LEU A 487 -27.03 17.23 15.55
CA LEU A 487 -25.86 17.06 14.67
C LEU A 487 -26.18 17.47 13.23
N ARG A 488 -27.37 17.16 12.71
CA ARG A 488 -27.81 17.62 11.38
C ARG A 488 -27.92 19.14 11.29
N GLN A 489 -28.36 19.82 12.35
CA GLN A 489 -28.40 21.29 12.37
C GLN A 489 -27.00 21.92 12.40
N VAL A 490 -26.06 21.30 13.12
CA VAL A 490 -24.67 21.77 13.15
C VAL A 490 -24.01 21.61 11.78
N VAL A 491 -24.19 20.47 11.11
CA VAL A 491 -23.67 20.24 9.76
C VAL A 491 -24.28 21.23 8.75
N ARG A 492 -25.57 21.54 8.84
CA ARG A 492 -26.20 22.57 7.99
C ARG A 492 -25.60 23.96 8.20
N ARG A 493 -25.29 24.34 9.45
CA ARG A 493 -24.64 25.61 9.76
C ARG A 493 -23.19 25.70 9.28
N ILE A 494 -22.48 24.58 9.15
CA ILE A 494 -21.12 24.51 8.60
C ILE A 494 -21.13 24.61 7.06
N LEU A 495 -22.21 24.17 6.42
CA LEU A 495 -22.37 24.20 4.96
C LEU A 495 -22.92 25.54 4.42
N GLU A 496 -23.39 26.44 5.28
CA GLU A 496 -23.74 27.81 4.89
C GLU A 496 -22.46 28.67 4.87
N ALA A 497 -22.19 29.30 3.72
CA ALA A 497 -20.99 30.11 3.50
C ALA A 497 -20.85 31.23 4.55
N PRO A 498 -19.63 31.54 5.03
CA PRO A 498 -19.43 32.59 6.03
C PRO A 498 -19.81 33.97 5.46
N PRO A 499 -20.35 34.89 6.28
CA PRO A 499 -20.70 36.23 5.84
C PRO A 499 -19.46 36.97 5.33
N THR A 500 -19.59 37.59 4.17
CA THR A 500 -18.57 38.45 3.55
C THR A 500 -18.24 39.61 4.49
N TYR A 501 -17.00 39.65 4.98
CA TYR A 501 -16.48 40.85 5.65
C TYR A 501 -16.22 41.92 4.60
N HIS A 502 -17.08 42.95 4.57
CA HIS A 502 -16.76 44.20 3.90
C HIS A 502 -15.59 44.88 4.60
N SER A 503 -14.54 45.18 3.84
CA SER A 503 -13.49 46.09 4.23
C SER A 503 -14.07 47.50 4.45
N ALA A 504 -14.23 47.89 5.70
CA ALA A 504 -14.38 49.30 6.05
C ALA A 504 -12.97 49.92 6.06
N GLY A 505 -12.74 50.83 5.12
CA GLY A 505 -11.56 51.68 5.14
C GLY A 505 -11.63 52.70 6.27
N LEU A 506 -10.50 52.87 6.97
CA LEU A 506 -9.82 54.14 7.24
C LEU A 506 -8.43 53.83 7.82
#